data_AF-A0A3D3LWH3-F1
#
_entry.id   AF-A0A3D3LWH3-F1
#
_cell.length_a   1.000
_cell.length_b   1.000
_cell.length_c   1.000
_cell.angle_alpha   90.00
_cell.angle_beta   90.00
_cell.angle_gamma   90.00
#
_symmetry.space_group_name_H-M   'P 1'
#
loop_
_entity.id
_entity.type
_entity.pdbx_description
1 polymer ?
#
loop_
_entity_poly.entity_id
_entity_poly.type
_entity_poly.pdbx_seq_one_letter_code
_entity_poly.pdbx_strand_id
1 'polypeptide(L)'
;MRPYELVIFTQYYVQLILAVALAAVAIFAFIEAARASGYAYQSAFKRTKGFWMGVTGASAVFLVLMAVQASQFVGGSLFIQLIAATAVGVFLADVRPVVSVRRR
;
A
#
# COMPACT_ATOMS: atom_id res chain seq x y z
N MET A 1 3.63 36.19 -1.51
CA MET A 1 3.91 34.85 -2.04
C MET A 1 4.35 34.98 -3.48
N ARG A 2 5.51 34.42 -3.82
CA ARG A 2 6.00 34.35 -5.20
C ARG A 2 5.37 33.13 -5.89
N PRO A 3 5.12 33.15 -7.22
CA PRO A 3 4.44 32.06 -7.92
C PRO A 3 5.05 30.67 -7.70
N TYR A 4 6.39 30.57 -7.59
CA TYR A 4 7.07 29.30 -7.34
C TYR A 4 6.78 28.72 -5.94
N GLU A 5 6.47 29.55 -4.94
CA GLU A 5 6.18 29.10 -3.58
C GLU A 5 4.86 28.32 -3.55
N LEU A 6 3.86 28.77 -4.31
CA LEU A 6 2.58 28.08 -4.45
C LEU A 6 2.76 26.68 -5.05
N VAL A 7 3.64 26.54 -6.04
CA VAL A 7 3.96 25.25 -6.65
C VAL A 7 4.59 24.30 -5.63
N ILE A 8 5.55 24.79 -4.84
CA ILE A 8 6.23 23.98 -3.81
C ILE A 8 5.24 23.52 -2.73
N PHE A 9 4.41 24.42 -2.21
CA PHE A 9 3.40 24.06 -1.21
C PHE A 9 2.39 23.06 -1.75
N THR A 10 1.89 23.29 -2.96
CA THR A 10 0.93 22.39 -3.60
C THR A 10 1.53 21.00 -3.80
N GLN A 11 2.74 20.92 -4.36
CA GLN A 11 3.46 19.66 -4.57
C GLN A 11 3.67 18.90 -3.25
N TYR A 12 4.06 19.62 -2.19
CA TYR A 12 4.25 19.04 -0.86
C TYR A 12 2.95 18.41 -0.33
N TYR A 13 1.85 19.16 -0.32
CA TYR A 13 0.58 18.65 0.20
C TYR A 13 0.04 17.50 -0.63
N VAL A 14 0.17 17.54 -1.96
CA VAL A 14 -0.21 16.43 -2.85
C VAL A 14 0.59 15.18 -2.51
N GLN A 15 1.92 15.30 -2.37
CA GLN A 15 2.78 14.17 -2.04
C GLN A 15 2.49 13.62 -0.64
N LEU A 16 2.24 14.49 0.34
CA LEU A 16 1.92 14.09 1.72
C LEU A 16 0.60 13.32 1.78
N ILE A 17 -0.46 13.87 1.18
CA ILE A 17 -1.79 13.23 1.14
C ILE A 17 -1.70 11.88 0.44
N LEU A 18 -1.00 11.82 -0.70
CA LEU A 18 -0.83 10.57 -1.45
C LEU A 18 -0.08 9.51 -0.62
N ALA A 19 1.03 9.90 0.02
CA ALA A 19 1.83 8.97 0.81
C ALA A 19 1.04 8.42 2.01
N VAL A 20 0.31 9.27 2.73
CA VAL A 20 -0.52 8.86 3.88
C VAL A 20 -1.68 7.97 3.43
N ALA A 21 -2.38 8.32 2.35
CA ALA A 21 -3.47 7.51 1.81
C ALA A 21 -2.98 6.12 1.37
N LEU A 22 -1.87 6.04 0.64
CA LEU A 22 -1.29 4.77 0.21
C LEU A 22 -0.81 3.92 1.39
N ALA A 23 -0.21 4.53 2.41
CA ALA A 23 0.17 3.83 3.64
C ALA A 23 -1.04 3.21 4.34
N ALA A 24 -2.15 3.95 4.48
CA ALA A 24 -3.38 3.44 5.07
C ALA A 24 -3.96 2.24 4.28
N VAL A 25 -4.00 2.35 2.95
CA VAL A 25 -4.49 1.28 2.07
C VAL A 25 -3.59 0.04 2.15
N ALA A 26 -2.28 0.22 2.24
CA ALA A 26 -1.33 -0.88 2.37
C ALA A 26 -1.43 -1.61 3.71
N ILE A 27 -1.59 -0.87 4.81
CA ILE A 27 -1.87 -1.46 6.14
C ILE A 27 -3.17 -2.26 6.09
N PHE A 28 -4.23 -1.69 5.51
CA PHE A 28 -5.50 -2.37 5.34
C PHE A 28 -5.34 -3.68 4.54
N ALA A 29 -4.63 -3.65 3.41
CA ALA A 29 -4.36 -4.84 2.61
C ALA A 29 -3.60 -5.91 3.40
N PHE A 30 -2.59 -5.52 4.18
CA PHE A 30 -1.83 -6.46 5.02
C PHE A 30 -2.70 -7.11 6.10
N ILE A 31 -3.55 -6.33 6.79
CA ILE A 31 -4.50 -6.86 7.77
C ILE A 31 -5.44 -7.86 7.09
N GLU A 32 -5.98 -7.50 5.92
CA GLU A 32 -6.88 -8.37 5.18
C GLU A 32 -6.20 -9.66 4.71
N ALA A 33 -4.91 -9.60 4.37
CA ALA A 33 -4.09 -10.75 4.03
C ALA A 33 -3.85 -11.67 5.25
N ALA A 34 -3.58 -11.08 6.41
CA ALA A 34 -3.32 -11.79 7.66
C ALA A 34 -4.56 -12.50 8.20
N ARG A 35 -5.75 -11.89 8.05
CA ARG A 35 -7.05 -12.41 8.54
C ARG A 35 -7.53 -13.68 7.84
N ALA A 36 -7.09 -13.95 6.62
CA ALA A 36 -7.52 -15.13 5.88
C ALA A 36 -6.73 -16.39 6.27
N SER A 37 -7.39 -17.55 6.32
CA SER A 37 -6.74 -18.84 6.54
C SER A 37 -5.84 -19.21 5.35
N GLY A 38 -4.81 -20.02 5.58
CA GLY A 38 -3.95 -20.51 4.48
C GLY A 38 -4.74 -21.32 3.44
N TYR A 39 -5.75 -22.07 3.90
CA TYR A 39 -6.65 -22.85 3.06
C TYR A 39 -7.49 -21.98 2.11
N ALA A 40 -7.89 -20.78 2.54
CA ALA A 40 -8.62 -19.84 1.70
C ALA A 40 -7.86 -19.48 0.41
N TYR A 41 -6.53 -19.30 0.50
CA TYR A 41 -5.68 -19.01 -0.66
C TYR A 41 -5.53 -20.21 -1.59
N GLN A 42 -5.36 -21.41 -1.02
CA GLN A 42 -5.19 -22.64 -1.78
C GLN A 42 -6.48 -23.01 -2.53
N SER A 43 -7.62 -23.00 -1.84
CA SER A 43 -8.92 -23.30 -2.44
C SER A 43 -9.34 -22.28 -3.51
N ALA A 44 -8.81 -21.05 -3.45
CA ALA A 44 -9.00 -20.00 -4.43
C ALA A 44 -8.00 -20.05 -5.60
N PHE A 45 -7.10 -21.04 -5.66
CA PHE A 45 -6.04 -21.16 -6.66
C PHE A 45 -5.16 -19.89 -6.76
N LYS A 46 -4.94 -19.20 -5.63
CA LYS A 46 -4.05 -18.04 -5.54
C LYS A 46 -2.70 -18.46 -4.94
N ARG A 47 -1.68 -17.60 -5.09
CA ARG A 47 -0.39 -17.77 -4.38
C ARG A 47 -0.63 -17.84 -2.86
N THR A 48 0.33 -18.44 -2.14
CA THR A 48 0.18 -18.80 -0.73
C THR A 48 -0.03 -17.58 0.18
N LYS A 49 -0.60 -17.82 1.37
CA LYS A 49 -0.74 -16.79 2.42
C LYS A 49 0.58 -16.07 2.70
N GLY A 50 1.66 -16.83 2.86
CA GLY A 50 3.00 -16.28 3.13
C GLY A 50 3.48 -15.34 2.03
N PHE A 51 3.25 -15.69 0.76
CA PHE A 51 3.58 -14.82 -0.37
C PHE A 51 2.83 -13.49 -0.29
N TRP A 52 1.49 -13.52 -0.13
CA TRP A 52 0.69 -12.29 -0.10
C TRP A 52 0.92 -11.45 1.14
N MET A 53 1.12 -12.07 2.31
CA MET A 53 1.53 -11.35 3.51
C MET A 53 2.90 -10.71 3.37
N GLY A 54 3.86 -11.38 2.72
CA GLY A 54 5.18 -10.82 2.43
C GLY A 54 5.09 -9.61 1.52
N VAL A 55 4.35 -9.71 0.42
CA VAL A 55 4.18 -8.62 -0.56
C VAL A 55 3.45 -7.42 0.07
N THR A 56 2.29 -7.64 0.68
CA THR A 56 1.50 -6.56 1.30
C THR A 56 2.21 -5.98 2.54
N GLY A 57 2.90 -6.81 3.32
CA GLY A 57 3.67 -6.39 4.49
C GLY A 57 4.87 -5.53 4.12
N ALA A 58 5.68 -5.97 3.14
CA ALA A 58 6.80 -5.18 2.63
C ALA A 58 6.32 -3.84 2.04
N SER A 59 5.22 -3.86 1.30
CA SER A 59 4.61 -2.64 0.74
C SER A 59 4.09 -1.71 1.83
N ALA A 60 3.45 -2.24 2.88
CA ALA A 60 2.96 -1.45 3.99
C ALA A 60 4.09 -0.78 4.77
N VAL A 61 5.15 -1.53 5.11
CA VAL A 61 6.34 -0.96 5.77
C VAL A 61 6.95 0.15 4.92
N PHE A 62 7.16 -0.11 3.63
CA PHE A 62 7.73 0.87 2.72
C PHE A 62 6.87 2.14 2.60
N LEU A 63 5.56 2.00 2.38
CA LEU A 63 4.66 3.15 2.21
C LEU A 63 4.49 3.96 3.50
N VAL A 64 4.53 3.31 4.67
CA VAL A 64 4.56 4.02 5.97
C VAL A 64 5.85 4.82 6.14
N LEU A 65 7.01 4.25 5.83
CA LEU A 65 8.28 4.98 5.87
C LEU A 65 8.28 6.17 4.91
N MET A 66 7.71 5.99 3.72
CA MET A 66 7.54 7.07 2.75
C MET A 66 6.60 8.18 3.24
N ALA A 67 5.52 7.85 3.94
CA ALA A 67 4.63 8.83 4.55
C ALA A 67 5.33 9.64 5.65
N VAL A 68 6.16 9.00 6.47
CA VAL A 68 7.00 9.68 7.47
C VAL A 68 8.00 10.61 6.78
N GLN A 69 8.71 10.16 5.74
CA GLN A 69 9.64 11.00 4.99
C GLN A 69 8.95 12.21 4.33
N ALA A 70 7.78 12.00 3.73
CA ALA A 70 6.99 13.08 3.13
C ALA A 70 6.60 14.14 4.17
N SER A 71 6.32 13.76 5.42
CA SER A 71 6.01 14.72 6.49
C SER A 71 7.18 15.66 6.83
N GLN A 72 8.42 15.21 6.62
CA GLN A 72 9.64 15.94 6.96
C GLN A 72 10.17 16.83 5.82
N PHE A 73 9.38 17.07 4.76
CA PHE A 73 9.82 17.77 3.53
C PHE A 73 10.99 17.07 2.82
N VAL A 74 11.21 15.77 3.09
CA VAL A 74 12.22 14.98 2.40
C VAL A 74 11.55 14.31 1.20
N GLY A 75 12.02 14.64 0.00
CA GLY A 75 11.51 14.06 -1.25
C GLY A 75 11.69 12.54 -1.28
N GLY A 76 10.59 11.80 -1.31
CA GLY A 76 10.58 10.35 -1.57
C GLY A 76 10.47 10.02 -3.07
N SER A 77 10.95 8.84 -3.47
CA SER A 77 10.83 8.39 -4.87
C SER A 77 9.39 7.97 -5.18
N LEU A 78 8.67 8.79 -5.96
CA LEU A 78 7.32 8.49 -6.45
C LEU A 78 7.26 7.17 -7.22
N PHE A 79 8.30 6.84 -7.98
CA PHE A 79 8.34 5.62 -8.78
C PHE A 79 8.25 4.37 -7.90
N ILE A 80 8.99 4.32 -6.80
CA ILE A 80 8.98 3.16 -5.90
C ILE A 80 7.65 3.10 -5.11
N GLN A 81 7.08 4.26 -4.73
CA GLN A 81 5.75 4.32 -4.14
C GLN A 81 4.69 3.70 -5.07
N LEU A 82 4.75 3.98 -6.37
CA LEU A 82 3.83 3.41 -7.35
C LEU A 82 3.98 1.89 -7.48
N ILE A 83 5.21 1.36 -7.42
CA ILE A 83 5.42 -0.11 -7.42
C ILE A 83 4.73 -0.75 -6.21
N ALA A 84 4.97 -0.21 -5.01
CA ALA A 84 4.36 -0.72 -3.78
C ALA A 84 2.82 -0.58 -3.82
N ALA A 85 2.32 0.57 -4.27
CA ALA A 85 0.88 0.81 -4.45
C ALA A 85 0.25 -0.17 -5.44
N THR A 86 0.95 -0.49 -6.54
CA THR A 86 0.47 -1.45 -7.53
C THR A 86 0.38 -2.85 -6.93
N ALA A 87 1.39 -3.30 -6.18
CA ALA A 87 1.36 -4.60 -5.51
C ALA A 87 0.20 -4.72 -4.50
N VAL A 88 -0.03 -3.66 -3.72
CA VAL A 88 -1.18 -3.55 -2.80
C VAL A 88 -2.50 -3.57 -3.57
N GLY A 89 -2.59 -2.81 -4.68
CA GLY A 89 -3.76 -2.75 -5.55
C GLY A 89 -4.10 -4.11 -6.14
N VAL A 90 -3.11 -4.86 -6.64
CA VAL A 90 -3.29 -6.23 -7.15
C VAL A 90 -3.87 -7.14 -6.07
N PHE A 91 -3.34 -7.08 -4.84
CA PHE A 91 -3.90 -7.87 -3.75
C PHE A 91 -5.37 -7.51 -3.46
N LEU A 92 -5.69 -6.22 -3.36
CA LEU A 92 -7.04 -5.76 -3.04
C LEU A 92 -8.05 -6.03 -4.15
N ALA A 93 -7.65 -5.93 -5.41
CA ALA A 93 -8.52 -6.08 -6.57
C ALA A 93 -8.71 -7.55 -7.00
N ASP A 94 -7.66 -8.37 -6.96
CA ASP A 94 -7.71 -9.75 -7.46
C ASP A 94 -7.82 -10.79 -6.34
N VAL A 95 -7.04 -10.65 -5.27
CA VAL A 95 -6.87 -11.71 -4.26
C VAL A 95 -7.93 -11.62 -3.18
N ARG A 96 -8.10 -10.42 -2.60
CA ARG A 96 -9.02 -10.18 -1.48
C ARG A 96 -10.46 -10.59 -1.81
N PRO A 97 -11.05 -10.29 -2.98
CA PRO A 97 -12.46 -10.64 -3.24
C PRO A 97 -12.71 -12.14 -3.14
N VAL A 98 -11.82 -12.97 -3.71
CA VAL A 98 -12.00 -14.43 -3.71
C VAL A 98 -11.65 -15.05 -2.36
N VAL A 99 -10.57 -14.58 -1.73
CA VAL A 99 -10.09 -15.12 -0.45
C VAL A 99 -11.00 -14.71 0.72
N SER A 100 -11.59 -13.51 0.67
CA SER A 100 -12.45 -13.00 1.75
C SER A 100 -13.72 -13.84 1.95
N VAL A 101 -14.29 -14.40 0.88
CA VAL A 101 -15.47 -15.26 0.91
C VAL A 101 -15.17 -16.60 1.60
N ARG A 102 -13.92 -17.07 1.54
CA ARG A 102 -13.50 -18.40 2.01
C ARG A 102 -12.63 -18.33 3.27
N ARG A 103 -12.82 -17.27 4.07
CA ARG A 103 -11.91 -16.92 5.17
C ARG A 103 -11.81 -17.95 6.28
N ARG A 104 -12.84 -18.79 6.46
CA ARG A 104 -12.91 -19.84 7.48
C ARG A 104 -12.61 -21.19 6.84
#